data_AF-A0A3N4G421-F1
#
_entry.id   AF-A0A3N4G421-F1
#
_cell.length_a   1.000
_cell.length_b   1.000
_cell.length_c   1.000
_cell.angle_alpha   90.00
_cell.angle_beta   90.00
_cell.angle_gamma   90.00
#
_symmetry.space_group_name_H-M   'P 1'
#
loop_
_entity.id
_entity.type
_entity.pdbx_description
1 polymer ?
#
loop_
_entity_poly.entity_id
_entity_poly.type
_entity_poly.pdbx_seq_one_letter_code
_entity_poly.pdbx_strand_id
1 'polypeptide(L)'
;MPVRTFLSALLTLVAMVAIVVALPSMWASERVIDADGFVDVAAPLAHDPQVQAFIADEITDQVSSRVNVPGASTLIEPFAKRYTQGPDFPADFADLVRQQHSWLFDPAPLRNSQEMQLDITAMVNRALKSANLPFVTSVPGTIEVPMAEGSGLDAGRYHTVGQQITTIGYVATAIAVIAALLALLIARRRGTVLIALGLGGLLAALLSWLAALNATTLVHRQFVNHSTGNALTRAATDALANDLTWWATIGAIAGAIGIVLGIVVRLIAR
;
A
#
# COMPACT_ATOMS: atom_id res chain seq x y z
N MET A 1 21.19 -40.45 -17.22
CA MET A 1 21.51 -39.05 -17.59
C MET A 1 20.30 -38.13 -17.88
N PRO A 2 19.15 -38.57 -18.43
CA PRO A 2 18.02 -37.65 -18.72
C PRO A 2 17.27 -37.17 -17.47
N VAL A 3 17.17 -38.00 -16.42
CA VAL A 3 16.41 -37.71 -15.19
C VAL A 3 16.92 -36.47 -14.46
N ARG A 4 18.25 -36.30 -14.33
CA ARG A 4 18.85 -35.13 -13.66
C ARG A 4 18.59 -33.82 -14.41
N THR A 5 18.64 -33.86 -15.74
CA THR A 5 18.37 -32.69 -16.58
C THR A 5 16.90 -32.32 -16.53
N PHE A 6 16.00 -33.31 -16.63
CA PHE A 6 14.56 -33.10 -16.52
C PHE A 6 14.18 -32.52 -15.16
N LEU A 7 14.68 -33.11 -14.06
CA LEU A 7 14.41 -32.64 -12.71
C LEU A 7 14.93 -31.22 -12.47
N SER A 8 16.14 -30.90 -12.94
CA SER A 8 16.69 -29.54 -12.87
C SER A 8 15.84 -28.53 -13.67
N ALA A 9 15.38 -28.91 -14.86
CA ALA A 9 14.49 -28.06 -15.66
C ALA A 9 13.14 -27.83 -14.97
N LEU A 10 12.54 -28.88 -14.39
CA LEU A 10 11.29 -28.78 -13.64
C LEU A 10 11.44 -27.87 -12.41
N LEU A 11 12.51 -28.05 -11.62
CA LEU A 11 12.79 -27.21 -10.45
C LEU A 11 13.04 -25.75 -10.84
N THR A 12 13.72 -25.52 -11.97
CA THR A 12 13.93 -24.16 -12.50
C THR A 12 12.59 -23.52 -12.89
N LEU A 13 11.69 -24.26 -13.53
CA LEU A 13 10.35 -23.76 -13.88
C LEU A 13 9.54 -23.45 -12.63
N VAL A 14 9.53 -24.34 -11.63
CA VAL A 14 8.86 -24.11 -10.35
C VAL A 14 9.40 -22.85 -9.66
N ALA A 15 10.73 -22.67 -9.65
CA ALA A 15 11.35 -21.48 -9.09
C ALA A 15 10.92 -20.21 -9.83
N MET A 16 10.88 -20.22 -11.18
CA MET A 16 10.43 -19.07 -11.96
C MET A 16 8.97 -18.70 -11.65
N VAL A 17 8.07 -19.69 -11.63
CA VAL A 17 6.65 -19.45 -11.29
C VAL A 17 6.53 -18.91 -9.87
N ALA A 18 7.28 -19.48 -8.92
CA ALA A 18 7.28 -19.02 -7.54
C ALA A 18 7.81 -17.58 -7.41
N ILE A 19 8.84 -17.18 -8.17
CA ILE A 19 9.35 -15.79 -8.21
C ILE A 19 8.27 -14.83 -8.73
N VAL A 20 7.56 -15.22 -9.79
CA VAL A 20 6.48 -14.40 -10.40
C VAL A 20 5.34 -14.13 -9.42
N VAL A 21 5.03 -15.08 -8.55
CA VAL A 21 4.03 -14.91 -7.49
C VAL A 21 4.60 -14.17 -6.29
N ALA A 22 5.82 -14.53 -5.87
CA ALA A 22 6.45 -14.00 -4.66
C ALA A 22 6.62 -12.48 -4.71
N LEU A 23 7.07 -11.92 -5.83
CA LEU A 23 7.35 -10.48 -5.92
C LEU A 23 6.11 -9.61 -5.62
N PRO A 24 4.97 -9.73 -6.35
CA PRO A 24 3.79 -8.94 -6.05
C PRO A 24 3.15 -9.29 -4.70
N SER A 25 3.20 -10.56 -4.26
CA SER A 25 2.65 -10.95 -2.95
C SER A 25 3.46 -10.39 -1.78
N MET A 26 4.79 -10.37 -1.87
CA MET A 26 5.66 -9.76 -0.86
C MET A 26 5.49 -8.25 -0.82
N TRP A 27 5.41 -7.59 -1.99
CA TRP A 27 5.10 -6.17 -2.05
C TRP A 27 3.75 -5.87 -1.37
N ALA A 28 2.69 -6.59 -1.71
CA ALA A 28 1.39 -6.38 -1.09
C ALA A 28 1.44 -6.64 0.43
N SER A 29 2.17 -7.67 0.86
CA SER A 29 2.36 -7.96 2.27
C SER A 29 3.05 -6.81 3.00
N GLU A 30 4.12 -6.26 2.44
CA GLU A 30 4.96 -5.26 3.10
C GLU A 30 4.46 -3.82 2.92
N ARG A 31 3.66 -3.52 1.90
CA ARG A 31 3.30 -2.14 1.52
C ARG A 31 1.80 -1.84 1.56
N VAL A 32 0.97 -2.88 1.66
CA VAL A 32 -0.49 -2.74 1.70
C VAL A 32 -1.06 -3.36 2.97
N ILE A 33 -0.60 -4.56 3.33
CA ILE A 33 -1.14 -5.34 4.44
C ILE A 33 -0.45 -4.99 5.75
N ASP A 34 0.87 -4.75 5.73
CA ASP A 34 1.60 -4.25 6.90
C ASP A 34 1.25 -2.79 7.18
N ALA A 35 0.94 -2.48 8.44
CA ALA A 35 0.46 -1.15 8.84
C ALA A 35 1.55 -0.08 8.71
N ASP A 36 2.79 -0.39 9.10
CA ASP A 36 3.89 0.58 9.03
C ASP A 36 4.34 0.79 7.59
N GLY A 37 4.44 -0.29 6.82
CA GLY A 37 4.76 -0.18 5.40
C GLY A 37 3.67 0.49 4.56
N PHE A 38 2.39 0.37 4.95
CA PHE A 38 1.29 1.15 4.35
C PHE A 38 1.40 2.63 4.71
N VAL A 39 1.71 2.95 5.97
CA VAL A 39 1.93 4.33 6.41
C VAL A 39 3.14 4.95 5.70
N ASP A 40 4.22 4.20 5.45
CA ASP A 40 5.37 4.68 4.65
C ASP A 40 4.96 5.14 3.24
N VAL A 41 4.02 4.43 2.61
CA VAL A 41 3.53 4.77 1.27
C VAL A 41 2.55 5.94 1.32
N ALA A 42 1.68 5.98 2.32
CA ALA A 42 0.59 6.94 2.40
C ALA A 42 0.98 8.27 3.06
N ALA A 43 1.82 8.28 4.09
CA ALA A 43 2.19 9.49 4.84
C ALA A 43 2.75 10.63 3.97
N PRO A 44 3.53 10.38 2.90
CA PRO A 44 3.95 11.44 1.98
C PRO A 44 2.79 12.22 1.36
N LEU A 45 1.60 11.61 1.22
CA LEU A 45 0.39 12.26 0.71
C LEU A 45 -0.09 13.43 1.56
N ALA A 46 0.35 13.53 2.82
CA ALA A 46 0.08 14.70 3.65
C ALA A 46 0.65 16.01 3.05
N HIS A 47 1.59 15.91 2.12
CA HIS A 47 2.17 17.06 1.39
C HIS A 47 1.50 17.31 0.03
N ASP A 48 0.57 16.45 -0.40
CA ASP A 48 -0.16 16.64 -1.65
C ASP A 48 -1.19 17.78 -1.47
N PRO A 49 -1.14 18.85 -2.28
CA PRO A 49 -2.06 19.98 -2.14
C PRO A 49 -3.54 19.59 -2.28
N GLN A 50 -3.88 18.57 -3.07
CA GLN A 50 -5.25 18.09 -3.23
C GLN A 50 -5.71 17.33 -1.97
N VAL A 51 -4.83 16.55 -1.35
CA VAL A 51 -5.13 15.86 -0.08
C VAL A 51 -5.28 16.88 1.05
N GLN A 52 -4.38 17.87 1.14
CA GLN A 52 -4.48 18.94 2.13
C GLN A 52 -5.77 19.76 2.00
N ALA A 53 -6.18 20.07 0.76
CA ALA A 53 -7.44 20.76 0.50
C ALA A 53 -8.64 19.89 0.89
N PHE A 54 -8.66 18.63 0.48
CA PHE A 54 -9.73 17.68 0.81
C PHE A 54 -9.92 17.52 2.32
N ILE A 55 -8.83 17.32 3.07
CA ILE A 55 -8.89 17.16 4.52
C ILE A 55 -9.29 18.49 5.20
N ALA A 56 -8.85 19.63 4.68
CA ALA A 56 -9.28 20.94 5.20
C ALA A 56 -10.79 21.17 5.01
N ASP A 57 -11.33 20.78 3.85
CA ASP A 57 -12.77 20.87 3.57
C ASP A 57 -13.56 19.95 4.52
N GLU A 58 -13.11 18.70 4.71
CA GLU A 58 -13.75 17.74 5.64
C GLU A 58 -13.72 18.25 7.10
N ILE A 59 -12.58 18.77 7.58
CA ILE A 59 -12.50 19.38 8.92
C ILE A 59 -13.50 20.54 9.03
N THR A 60 -13.59 21.38 7.99
CA THR A 60 -14.48 22.55 7.97
C THR A 60 -15.94 22.11 8.08
N ASP A 61 -16.35 21.11 7.31
CA ASP A 61 -17.72 20.60 7.29
C ASP A 61 -18.08 19.91 8.63
N GLN A 62 -17.18 19.06 9.15
CA GLN A 62 -17.38 18.35 10.41
C GLN A 62 -17.46 19.30 11.61
N VAL A 63 -16.62 20.33 11.67
CA VAL A 63 -16.68 21.32 12.76
C VAL A 63 -17.90 22.23 12.60
N SER A 64 -18.22 22.67 11.38
CA SER A 64 -19.38 23.55 11.13
C SER A 64 -20.71 22.89 11.50
N SER A 65 -20.87 21.60 11.18
CA SER A 65 -22.08 20.84 11.51
C SER A 65 -22.33 20.74 13.02
N ARG A 66 -21.26 20.77 13.84
CA ARG A 66 -21.35 20.70 15.31
C ARG A 66 -21.67 22.03 15.98
N VAL A 67 -21.26 23.16 15.38
CA VAL A 67 -21.39 24.49 15.98
C VAL A 67 -22.76 25.12 15.67
N ASN A 68 -23.49 24.67 14.64
CA ASN A 68 -24.84 25.13 14.25
C ASN A 68 -25.00 26.68 14.21
N VAL A 69 -23.95 27.38 13.77
CA VAL A 69 -23.95 28.86 13.61
C VAL A 69 -23.91 29.19 12.12
N PRO A 70 -24.81 30.07 11.62
CA PRO A 70 -24.75 30.54 10.24
C PRO A 70 -23.39 31.20 9.93
N GLY A 71 -22.73 30.75 8.86
CA GLY A 71 -21.42 31.26 8.43
C GLY A 71 -20.21 30.65 9.16
N ALA A 72 -20.39 29.62 9.99
CA ALA A 72 -19.30 28.94 10.68
C ALA A 72 -18.23 28.40 9.71
N SER A 73 -18.62 27.83 8.57
CA SER A 73 -17.69 27.29 7.57
C SER A 73 -16.72 28.34 7.04
N THR A 74 -17.20 29.53 6.70
CA THR A 74 -16.37 30.65 6.23
C THR A 74 -15.37 31.13 7.29
N LEU A 75 -15.71 30.98 8.57
CA LEU A 75 -14.82 31.32 9.68
C LEU A 75 -13.79 30.20 9.94
N ILE A 76 -14.15 28.94 9.75
CA ILE A 76 -13.32 27.76 10.07
C ILE A 76 -12.35 27.41 8.94
N GLU A 77 -12.78 27.55 7.68
CA GLU A 77 -12.02 27.15 6.48
C GLU A 77 -10.58 27.66 6.45
N PRO A 78 -10.27 28.95 6.76
CA PRO A 78 -8.89 29.44 6.75
C PRO A 78 -8.01 28.75 7.80
N PHE A 79 -8.57 28.36 8.94
CA PHE A 79 -7.85 27.65 9.99
C PHE A 79 -7.58 26.20 9.60
N ALA A 80 -8.58 25.52 9.03
CA ALA A 80 -8.42 24.15 8.54
C ALA A 80 -7.32 24.09 7.46
N LYS A 81 -7.31 25.02 6.50
CA LYS A 81 -6.27 25.12 5.47
C LYS A 81 -4.88 25.40 6.07
N ARG A 82 -4.79 26.34 7.01
CA ARG A 82 -3.52 26.64 7.68
C ARG A 82 -2.99 25.44 8.47
N TYR A 83 -3.90 24.68 9.08
CA TYR A 83 -3.57 23.48 9.82
C TYR A 83 -3.03 22.37 8.90
N THR A 84 -3.73 22.05 7.80
CA THR A 84 -3.28 21.00 6.86
C THR A 84 -1.99 21.34 6.12
N GLN A 85 -1.67 22.63 5.99
CA GLN A 85 -0.39 23.11 5.47
C GLN A 85 0.70 23.23 6.55
N GLY A 86 0.36 22.95 7.80
CA GLY A 86 1.22 23.10 8.96
C GLY A 86 2.13 21.90 9.21
N PRO A 87 3.17 22.06 10.04
CA PRO A 87 4.16 21.01 10.33
C PRO A 87 3.61 19.84 11.15
N ASP A 88 2.49 20.04 11.87
CA ASP A 88 1.88 19.01 12.70
C ASP A 88 1.00 18.04 11.89
N PHE A 89 0.50 18.47 10.72
CA PHE A 89 -0.44 17.70 9.92
C PHE A 89 0.11 16.34 9.42
N PRO A 90 1.36 16.22 8.95
CA PRO A 90 1.87 14.94 8.46
C PRO A 90 1.85 13.80 9.50
N ALA A 91 2.15 14.10 10.77
CA ALA A 91 2.10 13.10 11.84
C ALA A 91 0.64 12.66 12.08
N ASP A 92 -0.28 13.62 12.13
CA ASP A 92 -1.70 13.37 12.35
C ASP A 92 -2.34 12.60 11.20
N PHE A 93 -1.94 12.92 9.98
CA PHE A 93 -2.36 12.20 8.79
C PHE A 93 -1.87 10.75 8.81
N ALA A 94 -0.62 10.50 9.23
CA ALA A 94 -0.10 9.15 9.37
C ALA A 94 -0.88 8.33 10.41
N ASP A 95 -1.23 8.94 11.54
CA ASP A 95 -2.08 8.31 12.56
C ASP A 95 -3.49 8.02 12.03
N LEU A 96 -4.08 8.95 11.29
CA LEU A 96 -5.40 8.79 10.68
C LEU A 96 -5.43 7.61 9.70
N VAL A 97 -4.43 7.54 8.81
CA VAL A 97 -4.31 6.48 7.83
C VAL A 97 -4.04 5.13 8.50
N ARG A 98 -3.26 5.10 9.59
CA ARG A 98 -3.04 3.89 10.39
C ARG A 98 -4.33 3.39 11.04
N GLN A 99 -5.16 4.29 11.58
CA GLN A 99 -6.46 3.92 12.15
C GLN A 99 -7.40 3.30 11.10
N GLN A 100 -7.46 3.92 9.91
CA GLN A 100 -8.23 3.38 8.79
C GLN A 100 -7.73 1.99 8.38
N HIS A 101 -6.42 1.80 8.31
CA HIS A 101 -5.79 0.53 7.97
C HIS A 101 -6.11 -0.55 9.01
N SER A 102 -5.90 -0.27 10.30
CA SER A 102 -6.19 -1.23 11.37
C SER A 102 -7.66 -1.66 11.36
N TRP A 103 -8.58 -0.73 11.13
CA TRP A 103 -10.00 -1.08 11.07
C TRP A 103 -10.33 -2.04 9.92
N LEU A 104 -9.62 -1.94 8.78
CA LEU A 104 -9.81 -2.81 7.61
C LEU A 104 -9.11 -4.17 7.73
N PHE A 105 -7.94 -4.20 8.36
CA PHE A 105 -7.02 -5.35 8.35
C PHE A 105 -6.92 -6.10 9.68
N ASP A 106 -7.34 -5.52 10.81
CA ASP A 106 -7.41 -6.23 12.09
C ASP A 106 -8.70 -7.06 12.21
N PRO A 107 -8.73 -8.08 13.09
CA PRO A 107 -9.95 -8.83 13.35
C PRO A 107 -11.09 -7.90 13.78
N ALA A 108 -12.26 -8.07 13.17
CA ALA A 108 -13.45 -7.31 13.54
C ALA A 108 -13.76 -7.45 15.04
N PRO A 109 -14.05 -6.35 15.77
CA PRO A 109 -14.42 -6.44 17.18
C PRO A 109 -15.73 -7.24 17.33
N LEU A 110 -15.79 -8.13 18.31
CA LEU A 110 -16.93 -9.03 18.53
C LEU A 110 -18.24 -8.34 18.96
N ARG A 111 -18.20 -7.06 19.35
CA ARG A 111 -19.33 -6.35 20.01
C ARG A 111 -19.54 -4.89 19.60
N ASN A 112 -18.66 -4.29 18.79
CA ASN A 112 -18.70 -2.85 18.50
C ASN A 112 -19.22 -2.58 17.08
N SER A 113 -19.69 -1.35 16.84
CA SER A 113 -20.24 -0.88 15.56
C SER A 113 -19.34 -1.29 14.38
N GLN A 114 -19.94 -1.90 13.36
CA GLN A 114 -19.28 -2.24 12.09
C GLN A 114 -18.99 -1.00 11.22
N GLU A 115 -19.14 0.19 11.78
CA GLU A 115 -18.92 1.46 11.13
C GLU A 115 -17.50 1.93 11.43
N MET A 116 -16.84 2.49 10.42
CA MET A 116 -15.52 3.07 10.61
C MET A 116 -15.65 4.37 11.39
N GLN A 117 -14.97 4.45 12.52
CA GLN A 117 -14.86 5.64 13.36
C GLN A 117 -13.41 6.08 13.34
N LEU A 118 -13.14 7.23 12.73
CA LEU A 118 -11.82 7.83 12.72
C LEU A 118 -11.72 8.83 13.87
N ASP A 119 -10.80 8.60 14.80
CA ASP A 119 -10.52 9.53 15.90
C ASP A 119 -9.64 10.67 15.39
N ILE A 120 -10.27 11.82 15.14
CA ILE A 120 -9.61 13.06 14.74
C ILE A 120 -9.46 14.04 15.91
N THR A 121 -9.70 13.61 17.15
CA THR A 121 -9.68 14.47 18.35
C THR A 121 -8.36 15.21 18.47
N ALA A 122 -7.25 14.48 18.30
CA ALA A 122 -5.92 15.04 18.41
C ALA A 122 -5.65 16.07 17.28
N MET A 123 -6.13 15.77 16.06
CA MET A 123 -6.07 16.65 14.89
C MET A 123 -6.81 17.97 15.12
N VAL A 124 -8.05 17.89 15.60
CA VAL A 124 -8.88 19.05 15.89
C VAL A 124 -8.30 19.89 17.04
N ASN A 125 -7.83 19.25 18.12
CA ASN A 125 -7.24 19.96 19.25
C ASN A 125 -5.93 20.67 18.86
N ARG A 126 -5.10 20.07 18.00
CA ARG A 126 -3.90 20.73 17.46
C ARG A 126 -4.23 21.85 16.48
N ALA A 127 -5.25 21.68 15.64
CA ALA A 127 -5.77 22.73 14.77
C ALA A 127 -6.25 23.95 15.59
N LEU A 128 -7.03 23.72 16.65
CA LEU A 128 -7.51 24.79 17.53
C LEU A 128 -6.36 25.50 18.27
N LYS A 129 -5.35 24.76 18.71
CA LYS A 129 -4.16 25.32 19.36
C LYS A 129 -3.33 26.19 18.41
N SER A 130 -3.13 25.74 17.16
CA SER A 130 -2.40 26.50 16.15
C SER A 130 -3.14 27.77 15.69
N ALA A 131 -4.47 27.77 15.78
CA ALA A 131 -5.32 28.93 15.50
C ALA A 131 -5.24 30.05 16.57
N ASN A 132 -4.66 29.76 17.75
CA ASN A 132 -4.51 30.71 18.86
C ASN A 132 -5.83 31.42 19.24
N LEU A 133 -6.93 30.67 19.26
CA LEU A 133 -8.27 31.21 19.53
C LEU A 133 -8.44 31.51 21.03
N PRO A 134 -8.91 32.70 21.44
CA PRO A 134 -9.04 33.07 22.84
C PRO A 134 -10.10 32.28 23.63
N PHE A 135 -11.01 31.57 22.94
CA PHE A 135 -12.27 31.11 23.52
C PHE A 135 -12.46 29.58 23.49
N VAL A 136 -11.66 28.84 22.71
CA VAL A 136 -11.75 27.37 22.59
C VAL A 136 -10.36 26.79 22.36
N THR A 137 -9.83 26.08 23.37
CA THR A 137 -8.50 25.44 23.32
C THR A 137 -8.56 23.92 23.15
N SER A 138 -9.74 23.31 23.32
CA SER A 138 -9.98 21.88 23.16
C SER A 138 -11.45 21.57 23.05
N VAL A 139 -11.83 20.56 22.28
CA VAL A 139 -13.19 20.00 22.28
C VAL A 139 -13.24 18.85 23.29
N PRO A 140 -14.20 18.82 24.23
CA PRO A 140 -14.38 17.68 25.13
C PRO A 140 -14.97 16.48 24.39
N GLY A 141 -14.40 15.28 24.62
CA GLY A 141 -14.86 14.01 24.07
C GLY A 141 -14.12 13.57 22.79
N THR A 142 -14.32 12.31 22.40
CA THR A 142 -13.75 11.75 21.17
C THR A 142 -14.53 12.26 19.96
N ILE A 143 -13.82 12.79 18.98
CA ILE A 143 -14.38 13.19 17.68
C ILE A 143 -14.20 12.01 16.75
N GLU A 144 -15.17 11.12 16.76
CA GLU A 144 -15.29 10.04 15.79
C GLU A 144 -16.09 10.53 14.59
N VAL A 145 -15.50 10.45 13.40
CA VAL A 145 -16.21 10.72 12.14
C VAL A 145 -16.68 9.38 11.59
N PRO A 146 -18.00 9.12 11.51
CA PRO A 146 -18.51 7.94 10.84
C PRO A 146 -18.27 8.09 9.34
N MET A 147 -17.55 7.16 8.73
CA MET A 147 -17.50 7.07 7.27
C MET A 147 -18.85 6.51 6.82
N ALA A 148 -19.62 7.34 6.10
CA ALA A 148 -21.03 7.14 5.70
C ALA A 148 -21.56 5.69 5.76
N GLU A 149 -22.69 5.51 6.47
CA GLU A 149 -23.51 4.30 6.41
C GLU A 149 -23.74 3.88 4.95
N GLY A 150 -23.41 2.63 4.62
CA GLY A 150 -23.58 2.10 3.26
C GLY A 150 -22.36 2.22 2.33
N SER A 151 -21.17 2.57 2.84
CA SER A 151 -19.90 2.50 2.08
C SER A 151 -19.55 1.08 1.57
N GLY A 152 -20.22 0.04 2.09
CA GLY A 152 -20.00 -1.36 1.71
C GLY A 152 -18.70 -1.95 2.26
N LEU A 153 -18.04 -1.25 3.19
CA LEU A 153 -16.84 -1.69 3.88
C LEU A 153 -17.22 -2.16 5.29
N ASP A 154 -16.69 -3.30 5.70
CA ASP A 154 -16.92 -3.90 7.02
C ASP A 154 -15.61 -3.88 7.82
N ALA A 155 -15.71 -3.78 9.15
CA ALA A 155 -14.55 -3.97 10.03
C ALA A 155 -13.89 -5.33 9.77
N GLY A 156 -12.56 -5.35 9.65
CA GLY A 156 -11.77 -6.55 9.38
C GLY A 156 -12.02 -7.20 8.01
N ARG A 157 -12.64 -6.48 7.06
CA ARG A 157 -12.97 -6.99 5.72
C ARG A 157 -11.78 -7.63 5.00
N TYR A 158 -10.58 -7.08 5.19
CA TYR A 158 -9.37 -7.55 4.53
C TYR A 158 -8.45 -8.39 5.43
N HIS A 159 -8.84 -8.67 6.68
CA HIS A 159 -8.03 -9.45 7.62
C HIS A 159 -7.61 -10.82 7.05
N THR A 160 -8.59 -11.62 6.63
CA THR A 160 -8.34 -12.98 6.13
C THR A 160 -7.59 -12.98 4.80
N VAL A 161 -7.98 -12.09 3.87
CA VAL A 161 -7.34 -12.01 2.55
C VAL A 161 -5.90 -11.50 2.69
N GLY A 162 -5.67 -10.52 3.57
CA GLY A 162 -4.34 -10.03 3.92
C GLY A 162 -3.45 -11.16 4.43
N GLN A 163 -3.91 -11.92 5.42
CA GLN A 163 -3.16 -13.08 5.93
C GLN A 163 -2.86 -14.14 4.85
N GLN A 164 -3.81 -14.40 3.94
CA GLN A 164 -3.60 -15.33 2.83
C GLN A 164 -2.52 -14.83 1.88
N ILE A 165 -2.56 -13.55 1.47
CA ILE A 165 -1.56 -12.94 0.59
C ILE A 165 -0.18 -12.96 1.24
N THR A 166 -0.09 -12.58 2.53
CA THR A 166 1.16 -12.65 3.29
C THR A 166 1.72 -14.07 3.34
N THR A 167 0.87 -15.06 3.64
CA THR A 167 1.29 -16.47 3.67
C THR A 167 1.76 -16.94 2.29
N ILE A 168 1.04 -16.59 1.22
CA ILE A 168 1.42 -16.90 -0.17
C ILE A 168 2.77 -16.27 -0.50
N GLY A 169 3.01 -15.02 -0.11
CA GLY A 169 4.28 -14.31 -0.33
C GLY A 169 5.46 -15.05 0.30
N TYR A 170 5.38 -15.37 1.59
CA TYR A 170 6.45 -16.09 2.28
C TYR A 170 6.66 -17.51 1.77
N VAL A 171 5.57 -18.26 1.52
CA VAL A 171 5.66 -19.63 1.00
C VAL A 171 6.21 -19.65 -0.43
N ALA A 172 5.75 -18.77 -1.31
CA ALA A 172 6.27 -18.65 -2.67
C ALA A 172 7.75 -18.27 -2.67
N THR A 173 8.16 -17.34 -1.78
CA THR A 173 9.57 -16.97 -1.61
C THR A 173 10.41 -18.18 -1.16
N ALA A 174 9.94 -18.94 -0.16
CA ALA A 174 10.63 -20.14 0.30
C ALA A 174 10.75 -21.21 -0.80
N ILE A 175 9.67 -21.46 -1.55
CA ILE A 175 9.67 -22.39 -2.68
C ILE A 175 10.65 -21.93 -3.76
N ALA A 176 10.64 -20.64 -4.11
CA ALA A 176 11.54 -20.07 -5.11
C ALA A 176 13.01 -20.31 -4.73
N VAL A 177 13.40 -20.00 -3.48
CA VAL A 177 14.77 -20.17 -2.99
C VAL A 177 15.16 -21.65 -2.97
N ILE A 178 14.34 -22.52 -2.38
CA ILE A 178 14.65 -23.95 -2.28
C ILE A 178 14.75 -24.58 -3.67
N ALA A 179 13.78 -24.32 -4.56
CA ALA A 179 13.77 -24.87 -5.90
C ALA A 179 14.95 -24.35 -6.74
N ALA A 180 15.29 -23.07 -6.63
CA ALA A 180 16.46 -22.48 -7.31
C ALA A 180 17.77 -23.13 -6.86
N LEU A 181 17.96 -23.31 -5.54
CA LEU A 181 19.16 -23.96 -4.99
C LEU A 181 19.26 -25.42 -5.44
N LEU A 182 18.18 -26.19 -5.34
CA LEU A 182 18.15 -27.58 -5.79
C LEU A 182 18.39 -27.68 -7.31
N ALA A 183 17.81 -26.78 -8.10
CA ALA A 183 18.05 -26.72 -9.53
C ALA A 183 19.54 -26.49 -9.84
N LEU A 184 20.20 -25.56 -9.14
CA LEU A 184 21.62 -25.26 -9.31
C LEU A 184 22.54 -26.41 -8.85
N LEU A 185 22.17 -27.12 -7.78
CA LEU A 185 22.91 -28.28 -7.28
C LEU A 185 22.85 -29.46 -8.26
N ILE A 186 21.68 -29.73 -8.84
CA ILE A 186 21.46 -30.89 -9.73
C ILE A 186 21.95 -30.59 -11.15
N ALA A 187 21.86 -29.33 -11.60
CA ALA A 187 22.15 -28.90 -12.97
C ALA A 187 23.57 -29.22 -13.41
N ARG A 188 23.69 -29.79 -14.61
CA ARG A 188 24.98 -29.93 -15.31
C ARG A 188 25.44 -28.58 -15.92
N ARG A 189 24.52 -27.66 -16.22
CA ARG A 189 24.80 -26.34 -16.82
C ARG A 189 24.23 -25.21 -15.94
N ARG A 190 24.91 -24.91 -14.84
CA ARG A 190 24.47 -23.91 -13.84
C ARG A 190 24.18 -22.53 -14.42
N GLY A 191 24.96 -22.10 -15.42
CA GLY A 191 24.72 -20.82 -16.10
C GLY A 191 23.36 -20.72 -16.80
N THR A 192 22.84 -21.82 -17.35
CA THR A 192 21.50 -21.84 -17.98
C THR A 192 20.39 -21.67 -16.94
N VAL A 193 20.53 -22.29 -15.76
CA VAL A 193 19.57 -22.14 -14.65
C VAL A 193 19.55 -20.69 -14.16
N LEU A 194 20.72 -20.06 -13.97
CA LEU A 194 20.81 -18.66 -13.55
C LEU A 194 20.14 -17.71 -14.56
N ILE A 195 20.36 -17.91 -15.85
CA ILE A 195 19.68 -17.12 -16.90
C ILE A 195 18.16 -17.30 -16.81
N ALA A 196 17.67 -18.53 -16.66
CA ALA A 196 16.24 -18.81 -16.56
C ALA A 196 15.60 -18.18 -15.31
N LEU A 197 16.27 -18.26 -14.15
CA LEU A 197 15.82 -17.59 -12.93
C LEU A 197 15.80 -16.07 -13.08
N GLY A 198 16.82 -15.49 -13.71
CA GLY A 198 16.87 -14.07 -14.00
C GLY A 198 15.76 -13.61 -14.96
N LEU A 199 15.41 -14.42 -15.96
CA LEU A 199 14.23 -14.20 -16.79
C LEU A 199 12.93 -14.29 -15.98
N GLY A 200 12.83 -15.20 -15.01
CA GLY A 200 11.71 -15.26 -14.06
C GLY A 200 11.56 -13.97 -13.27
N GLY A 201 12.68 -13.41 -12.78
CA GLY A 201 12.70 -12.10 -12.10
C GLY A 201 12.27 -10.95 -13.01
N LEU A 202 12.75 -10.90 -14.25
CA LEU A 202 12.32 -9.90 -15.23
C LEU A 202 10.83 -10.02 -15.56
N LEU A 203 10.31 -11.23 -15.70
CA LEU A 203 8.88 -11.47 -15.93
C LEU A 203 8.04 -11.02 -14.73
N ALA A 204 8.48 -11.32 -13.50
CA ALA A 204 7.81 -10.87 -12.28
C ALA A 204 7.76 -9.33 -12.22
N ALA A 205 8.88 -8.68 -12.48
CA ALA A 205 8.96 -7.22 -12.55
C ALA A 205 8.05 -6.63 -13.63
N LEU A 206 8.07 -7.20 -14.84
CA LEU A 206 7.23 -6.75 -15.94
C LEU A 206 5.74 -6.88 -15.60
N LEU A 207 5.33 -7.99 -15.00
CA LEU A 207 3.94 -8.22 -14.62
C LEU A 207 3.50 -7.24 -13.51
N SER A 208 4.34 -6.99 -12.51
CA SER A 208 4.07 -5.98 -11.48
C SER A 208 3.98 -4.57 -12.06
N TRP A 209 4.86 -4.22 -13.00
CA TRP A 209 4.80 -2.94 -13.71
C TRP A 209 3.49 -2.79 -14.48
N LEU A 210 3.09 -3.83 -15.22
CA LEU A 210 1.81 -3.83 -15.94
C LEU A 210 0.61 -3.72 -14.99
N ALA A 211 0.66 -4.38 -13.83
CA ALA A 211 -0.38 -4.26 -12.81
C ALA A 211 -0.49 -2.81 -12.30
N ALA A 212 0.62 -2.15 -12.00
CA ALA A 212 0.66 -0.75 -11.57
C ALA A 212 0.05 0.20 -12.61
N LEU A 213 0.35 0.00 -13.90
CA LEU A 213 -0.22 0.81 -14.99
C LEU A 213 -1.74 0.64 -15.13
N ASN A 214 -2.25 -0.57 -14.90
CA ASN A 214 -3.68 -0.84 -15.02
C ASN A 214 -4.47 -0.44 -13.77
N ALA A 215 -3.84 -0.42 -12.58
CA ALA A 215 -4.48 -0.07 -11.32
C ALA A 215 -5.17 1.30 -11.37
N THR A 216 -4.48 2.31 -11.91
CA THR A 216 -5.01 3.68 -12.07
C THR A 216 -6.23 3.73 -13.00
N THR A 217 -6.25 2.89 -14.04
CA THR A 217 -7.34 2.83 -15.03
C THR A 217 -8.56 2.02 -14.57
N LEU A 218 -8.36 0.97 -13.77
CA LEU A 218 -9.42 0.08 -13.28
C LEU A 218 -10.26 0.75 -12.19
N VAL A 219 -9.59 1.42 -11.25
CA VAL A 219 -10.26 2.19 -10.18
C VAL A 219 -11.10 3.33 -10.76
N HIS A 220 -10.61 3.98 -11.82
CA HIS A 220 -11.35 5.04 -12.54
C HIS A 220 -12.66 4.57 -13.18
N ARG A 221 -12.78 3.28 -13.53
CA ARG A 221 -14.00 2.75 -14.17
C ARG A 221 -15.07 2.30 -13.17
N GLN A 222 -14.68 1.93 -11.96
CA GLN A 222 -15.60 1.34 -10.97
C GLN A 222 -16.14 2.33 -9.94
N PHE A 223 -15.44 3.44 -9.65
CA PHE A 223 -15.77 4.31 -8.51
C PHE A 223 -16.15 5.75 -8.88
N VAL A 224 -16.15 6.12 -10.16
CA VAL A 224 -16.40 7.50 -10.59
C VAL A 224 -17.89 7.74 -10.83
N ASN A 225 -18.60 8.19 -9.78
CA ASN A 225 -19.86 8.92 -9.91
C ASN A 225 -20.01 10.13 -8.96
N HIS A 226 -19.01 10.48 -8.11
CA HIS A 226 -19.05 11.69 -7.27
C HIS A 226 -17.68 12.42 -7.25
N SER A 227 -17.69 13.75 -7.20
CA SER A 227 -16.61 14.62 -7.70
C SER A 227 -15.44 14.93 -6.73
N THR A 228 -15.56 14.72 -5.42
CA THR A 228 -14.56 15.20 -4.43
C THR A 228 -13.69 14.07 -3.83
N GLY A 229 -14.24 12.88 -3.55
CA GLY A 229 -13.48 11.70 -3.07
C GLY A 229 -12.49 11.11 -4.09
N ASN A 230 -12.52 11.60 -5.33
CA ASN A 230 -11.63 11.19 -6.41
C ASN A 230 -10.18 11.64 -6.19
N ALA A 231 -9.95 12.77 -5.52
CA ALA A 231 -8.60 13.30 -5.34
C ALA A 231 -7.77 12.41 -4.40
N LEU A 232 -8.30 12.10 -3.22
CA LEU A 232 -7.65 11.20 -2.26
C LEU A 232 -7.49 9.78 -2.82
N THR A 233 -8.54 9.26 -3.49
CA THR A 233 -8.48 7.93 -4.11
C THR A 233 -7.42 7.87 -5.21
N ARG A 234 -7.32 8.90 -6.07
CA ARG A 234 -6.25 9.00 -7.08
C ARG A 234 -4.88 9.08 -6.43
N ALA A 235 -4.69 9.99 -5.48
CA ALA A 235 -3.42 10.19 -4.80
C ALA A 235 -2.93 8.88 -4.13
N ALA A 236 -3.82 8.17 -3.43
CA ALA A 236 -3.52 6.87 -2.84
C ALA A 236 -3.20 5.78 -3.88
N THR A 237 -3.98 5.73 -4.97
CA THR A 237 -3.76 4.76 -6.06
C THR A 237 -2.42 5.02 -6.76
N ASP A 238 -2.09 6.29 -7.02
CA ASP A 238 -0.86 6.71 -7.66
C ASP A 238 0.36 6.45 -6.76
N ALA A 239 0.24 6.70 -5.45
CA ALA A 239 1.28 6.37 -4.48
C ALA A 239 1.60 4.87 -4.44
N LEU A 240 0.56 4.02 -4.37
CA LEU A 240 0.72 2.56 -4.39
C LEU A 240 1.27 2.07 -5.73
N ALA A 241 0.78 2.61 -6.85
CA ALA A 241 1.28 2.23 -8.18
C ALA A 241 2.75 2.64 -8.35
N ASN A 242 3.14 3.81 -7.87
CA ASN A 242 4.53 4.28 -7.90
C ASN A 242 5.46 3.45 -6.99
N ASP A 243 4.98 3.04 -5.81
CA ASP A 243 5.76 2.15 -4.95
C ASP A 243 5.91 0.76 -5.59
N LEU A 244 4.86 0.21 -6.19
CA LEU A 244 4.93 -1.07 -6.91
C LEU A 244 5.86 -1.01 -8.12
N THR A 245 5.87 0.09 -8.89
CA THR A 245 6.82 0.24 -10.00
C THR A 245 8.26 0.32 -9.48
N TRP A 246 8.51 0.98 -8.35
CA TRP A 246 9.82 0.99 -7.73
C TRP A 246 10.27 -0.44 -7.33
N TRP A 247 9.42 -1.22 -6.67
CA TRP A 247 9.68 -2.62 -6.37
C TRP A 247 9.93 -3.47 -7.63
N ALA A 248 9.15 -3.24 -8.68
CA ALA A 248 9.36 -3.89 -9.97
C ALA A 248 10.74 -3.54 -10.56
N THR A 249 11.22 -2.29 -10.43
CA THR A 249 12.57 -1.95 -10.88
C THR A 249 13.67 -2.68 -10.11
N ILE A 250 13.52 -2.82 -8.78
CA ILE A 250 14.47 -3.59 -7.96
C ILE A 250 14.48 -5.06 -8.42
N GLY A 251 13.30 -5.66 -8.62
CA GLY A 251 13.16 -7.02 -9.16
C GLY A 251 13.77 -7.17 -10.54
N ALA A 252 13.62 -6.16 -11.41
CA ALA A 252 14.19 -6.16 -12.75
C ALA A 252 15.72 -6.12 -12.71
N ILE A 253 16.31 -5.29 -11.83
CA ILE A 253 17.76 -5.22 -11.62
C ILE A 253 18.29 -6.57 -11.11
N ALA A 254 17.64 -7.16 -10.10
CA ALA A 254 18.02 -8.48 -9.59
C ALA A 254 17.95 -9.57 -10.67
N GLY A 255 16.89 -9.55 -11.48
CA GLY A 255 16.73 -10.45 -12.63
C GLY A 255 17.84 -10.28 -13.68
N ALA A 256 18.17 -9.03 -14.02
CA ALA A 256 19.24 -8.70 -14.96
C ALA A 256 20.62 -9.17 -14.45
N ILE A 257 20.93 -8.94 -13.16
CA ILE A 257 22.15 -9.45 -12.52
C ILE A 257 22.22 -10.97 -12.61
N GLY A 258 21.11 -11.67 -12.33
CA GLY A 258 21.01 -13.12 -12.47
C GLY A 258 21.34 -13.62 -13.89
N ILE A 259 20.86 -12.91 -14.91
CA ILE A 259 21.16 -13.20 -16.32
C ILE A 259 22.66 -13.00 -16.61
N VAL A 260 23.23 -11.86 -16.22
CA VAL A 260 24.65 -11.57 -16.46
C VAL A 260 25.55 -12.62 -15.79
N LEU A 261 25.29 -12.93 -14.52
CA LEU A 261 26.01 -13.97 -13.79
C LEU A 261 25.88 -15.33 -14.48
N GLY A 262 24.67 -15.67 -14.94
CA GLY A 262 24.44 -16.91 -15.67
C GLY A 262 25.19 -16.99 -16.99
N ILE A 263 25.30 -15.89 -17.72
CA ILE A 263 26.12 -15.79 -18.95
C ILE A 263 27.60 -15.98 -18.60
N VAL A 264 28.13 -15.27 -17.61
CA VAL A 264 29.54 -15.37 -17.19
C VAL A 264 29.89 -16.80 -16.77
N VAL A 265 29.08 -17.43 -15.91
CA VAL A 265 29.28 -18.82 -15.48
C VAL A 265 29.24 -19.78 -16.67
N ARG A 266 28.36 -19.53 -17.66
CA ARG A 266 28.27 -20.34 -18.87
C ARG A 266 29.49 -20.19 -19.78
N LEU A 267 30.11 -19.01 -19.81
CA LEU A 267 31.32 -18.74 -20.60
C LEU A 267 32.57 -19.34 -19.94
N ILE A 268 32.67 -19.29 -18.61
CA ILE A 268 33.81 -19.85 -17.86
C ILE A 268 33.78 -21.39 -17.82
N ALA A 269 32.59 -21.99 -17.79
CA ALA A 269 32.42 -23.45 -17.75
C ALA A 269 32.45 -24.12 -19.14
N ARG A 270 32.79 -23.38 -20.19
CA ARG A 270 33.04 -23.91 -21.54
C ARG A 270 34.50 -24.29 -21.69
#